data_AF-A0AAD8AED1-F1
#
_entry.id   AF-A0AAD8AED1-F1
#
_cell.length_a   1.000
_cell.length_b   1.000
_cell.length_c   1.000
_cell.angle_alpha   90.00
_cell.angle_beta   90.00
_cell.angle_gamma   90.00
#
_symmetry.space_group_name_H-M   'P 1'
#
loop_
_entity.id
_entity.type
_entity.pdbx_description
1 polymer ?
#
loop_
_entity_poly.entity_id
_entity_poly.type
_entity_poly.pdbx_seq_one_letter_code
_entity_poly.pdbx_strand_id
1 'polypeptide(L)'
;MDGAGNVNVLEVYDYVAVAVYYILVLTVSVYSACRPNRNTLSGYFLAGRYMSWLPVGASLFASNIGSEHFIGLAGSGAAAGIAVGAFELNALILLQVLGWIFLPVFIASGVKLIQIYLKEHLEGNRGRVCLLCWTGYYFIFKSSISKCIWCFLEYV
;
A
#
# COMPACT_ATOMS: atom_id res chain seq x y z
N MET A 1 -18.85 -39.13 -28.73
CA MET A 1 -17.76 -39.28 -29.71
C MET A 1 -17.15 -37.90 -29.83
N ASP A 2 -15.97 -37.57 -29.29
CA ASP A 2 -14.89 -38.33 -28.68
C ASP A 2 -14.13 -37.43 -27.72
N GLY A 3 -13.51 -38.03 -26.70
CA GLY A 3 -12.39 -37.41 -26.00
C GLY A 3 -12.72 -36.69 -24.70
N ALA A 4 -13.19 -37.43 -23.69
CA ALA A 4 -12.76 -37.15 -22.32
C ALA A 4 -11.25 -37.47 -22.21
N GLY A 5 -10.43 -36.65 -22.86
CA GLY A 5 -8.99 -36.62 -22.62
C GLY A 5 -8.78 -36.19 -21.19
N ASN A 6 -7.92 -36.89 -20.46
CA ASN A 6 -7.54 -36.55 -19.10
C ASN A 6 -7.24 -35.05 -18.99
N VAL A 7 -8.19 -34.28 -18.47
CA VAL A 7 -7.95 -32.92 -18.05
C VAL A 7 -7.13 -33.01 -16.78
N ASN A 8 -5.80 -33.06 -16.95
CA ASN A 8 -4.91 -32.69 -15.87
C ASN A 8 -5.21 -31.21 -15.60
N VAL A 9 -6.07 -30.95 -14.61
CA VAL A 9 -6.73 -29.65 -14.38
C VAL A 9 -5.70 -28.54 -14.08
N LEU A 10 -4.44 -28.92 -13.80
CA LEU A 10 -3.25 -28.10 -14.01
C LEU A 10 -2.14 -29.03 -14.55
N GLU A 11 -1.34 -28.56 -15.51
CA GLU A 11 -0.13 -29.28 -15.88
C GLU A 11 0.83 -29.33 -14.68
N VAL A 12 1.60 -30.42 -14.57
CA VAL A 12 2.62 -30.60 -13.52
C VAL A 12 3.55 -29.38 -13.41
N TYR A 13 3.77 -28.69 -14.53
CA TYR A 13 4.56 -27.47 -14.61
C TYR A 13 4.01 -26.31 -13.76
N ASP A 14 2.69 -26.11 -13.69
CA ASP A 14 2.08 -25.01 -12.94
C ASP A 14 2.26 -25.22 -11.43
N TYR A 15 2.02 -26.46 -10.96
CA TYR A 15 2.30 -26.83 -9.57
C TYR A 15 3.77 -26.65 -9.19
N VAL A 16 4.70 -27.01 -10.08
CA VAL A 16 6.13 -26.81 -9.86
C VAL A 16 6.46 -25.31 -9.80
N ALA A 17 5.90 -24.48 -10.68
CA ALA A 17 6.12 -23.04 -10.68
C ALA A 17 5.64 -22.39 -9.37
N VAL A 18 4.44 -22.76 -8.89
CA VAL A 18 3.90 -22.28 -7.61
C VAL A 18 4.75 -22.75 -6.43
N ALA A 19 5.15 -24.02 -6.40
CA ALA A 19 6.00 -24.57 -5.34
C ALA A 19 7.36 -23.85 -5.27
N VAL A 20 8.00 -23.62 -6.41
CA VAL A 20 9.27 -22.87 -6.50
C VAL A 20 9.10 -21.44 -6.00
N TYR A 21 8.02 -20.76 -6.38
CA TYR A 21 7.74 -19.40 -5.89
C TYR A 21 7.65 -19.36 -4.36
N TYR A 22 6.89 -20.26 -3.74
CA TYR A 22 6.77 -20.32 -2.28
C TYR A 22 8.10 -20.63 -1.61
N ILE A 23 8.88 -21.58 -2.13
CA ILE A 23 10.19 -21.94 -1.58
C ILE A 23 11.14 -20.74 -1.64
N LEU A 24 11.18 -20.00 -2.75
CA LEU A 24 12.03 -18.82 -2.90
C LEU A 24 11.62 -17.72 -1.90
N VAL A 25 10.33 -17.39 -1.79
CA VAL A 25 9.83 -16.38 -0.86
C VAL A 25 10.14 -16.76 0.59
N LEU A 26 9.91 -18.03 0.97
CA LEU A 26 10.23 -18.52 2.30
C LEU A 26 11.74 -18.49 2.58
N THR A 27 12.57 -18.88 1.61
CA THR A 27 14.03 -18.85 1.75
C THR A 27 14.52 -17.43 1.97
N VAL A 28 14.05 -16.45 1.18
CA VAL A 28 14.42 -15.03 1.34
C VAL A 28 13.91 -14.48 2.68
N SER A 29 12.69 -14.83 3.07
CA SER A 29 12.08 -14.37 4.32
C SER A 29 12.83 -14.90 5.55
N VAL A 30 13.15 -16.19 5.56
CA VAL A 30 13.92 -16.84 6.64
C VAL A 30 15.36 -16.35 6.63
N TYR A 31 15.99 -16.21 5.46
CA TYR A 31 17.34 -15.64 5.34
C TYR A 31 17.42 -14.21 5.91
N SER A 32 16.41 -13.38 5.66
CA SER A 32 16.30 -12.03 6.22
C SER A 32 16.07 -12.06 7.73
N ALA A 33 15.20 -12.95 8.21
CA ALA A 33 14.87 -13.09 9.64
C ALA A 33 16.02 -13.67 10.48
N CYS A 34 16.80 -14.60 9.91
CA CYS A 34 17.90 -15.28 10.61
C CYS A 34 19.20 -14.47 10.62
N ARG A 35 19.28 -13.28 9.99
CA ARG A 35 20.50 -12.47 9.98
C ARG A 35 20.81 -11.95 11.41
N PRO A 36 21.88 -12.42 12.06
CA PRO A 36 22.09 -12.20 13.48
C PRO A 36 22.83 -10.88 13.72
N ASN A 37 22.12 -9.77 13.87
CA ASN A 37 22.62 -8.58 14.57
C ASN A 37 21.52 -7.57 14.95
N ARG A 38 20.45 -8.03 15.63
CA ARG A 38 19.29 -7.19 16.01
C ARG A 38 18.81 -7.46 17.45
N ASN A 39 19.70 -7.81 18.37
CA ASN A 39 19.33 -8.17 19.76
C ASN A 39 18.80 -7.00 20.61
N THR A 40 18.73 -5.79 20.04
CA THR A 40 18.18 -4.61 20.71
C THR A 40 17.07 -4.03 19.83
N LEU A 41 15.85 -3.90 20.38
CA LEU A 41 14.69 -3.30 19.70
C LEU A 41 15.04 -1.93 19.09
N SER A 42 15.88 -1.14 19.78
CA SER A 42 16.41 0.12 19.26
C SER A 42 17.20 -0.04 17.95
N GLY A 43 17.96 -1.12 17.73
CA GLY A 43 18.68 -1.36 16.48
C GLY A 43 17.77 -1.71 15.31
N TYR A 44 16.61 -2.33 15.55
CA TYR A 44 15.57 -2.55 14.52
C TYR A 44 14.94 -1.23 14.08
N PHE A 45 14.72 -0.29 15.02
CA PHE A 45 14.14 1.03 14.76
C PHE A 45 15.15 2.13 14.36
N LEU A 46 16.42 2.07 14.78
CA LEU A 46 17.45 3.09 14.49
C LEU A 46 18.23 2.85 13.19
N ALA A 47 18.18 1.65 12.59
CA ALA A 47 18.72 1.45 11.24
C ALA A 47 18.00 2.28 10.17
N GLY A 48 16.87 2.91 10.51
CA GLY A 48 16.09 3.77 9.63
C GLY A 48 16.73 5.11 9.27
N ARG A 49 17.84 5.55 9.90
CA ARG A 49 18.46 6.85 9.56
C ARG A 49 19.25 6.81 8.23
N TYR A 50 19.59 5.62 7.71
CA TYR A 50 20.43 5.46 6.51
C TYR A 50 19.77 4.60 5.42
N MET A 51 18.48 4.30 5.55
CA MET A 51 17.76 3.50 4.56
C MET A 51 17.56 4.35 3.31
N SER A 52 18.04 3.87 2.16
CA SER A 52 17.87 4.58 0.89
C SER A 52 16.38 4.79 0.60
N TRP A 53 16.04 5.88 -0.10
CA TRP A 53 14.66 6.23 -0.45
C TRP A 53 13.93 5.12 -1.24
N LEU A 54 14.68 4.38 -2.08
CA LEU A 54 14.14 3.32 -2.94
C LEU A 54 13.50 2.15 -2.17
N PRO A 55 14.18 1.45 -1.24
CA PRO A 55 13.55 0.36 -0.47
C PRO A 55 12.39 0.83 0.40
N VAL A 56 12.40 2.07 0.88
CA VAL A 56 11.27 2.65 1.63
C VAL A 56 10.05 2.81 0.71
N GLY A 57 10.23 3.39 -0.48
CA GLY A 57 9.16 3.52 -1.48
C GLY A 57 8.65 2.16 -1.98
N ALA A 58 9.54 1.21 -2.25
CA ALA A 58 9.18 -0.13 -2.69
C ALA A 58 8.36 -0.90 -1.64
N SER A 59 8.71 -0.77 -0.35
CA SER A 59 7.94 -1.40 0.73
C SER A 59 6.56 -0.77 0.90
N LEU A 60 6.45 0.55 0.77
CA LEU A 60 5.16 1.25 0.82
C LEU A 60 4.25 0.82 -0.34
N PHE A 61 4.81 0.74 -1.55
CA PHE A 61 4.06 0.28 -2.73
C PHE A 61 3.64 -1.19 -2.61
N ALA A 62 4.55 -2.07 -2.19
CA ALA A 62 4.26 -3.48 -1.97
C ALA A 62 3.19 -3.72 -0.89
N SER A 63 3.07 -2.81 0.08
CA SER A 63 2.03 -2.89 1.13
C SER A 63 0.65 -2.43 0.64
N ASN A 64 0.60 -1.67 -0.45
CA ASN A 64 -0.64 -1.13 -1.00
C ASN A 64 -1.21 -1.99 -2.14
N ILE A 65 -0.36 -2.69 -2.90
CA ILE A 65 -0.81 -3.53 -4.01
C ILE A 65 -0.95 -4.99 -3.58
N GLY A 66 -2.20 -5.43 -3.42
CA GLY A 66 -2.58 -6.81 -3.10
C GLY A 66 -3.20 -7.56 -4.28
N SER A 67 -3.44 -8.86 -4.10
CA SER A 67 -4.16 -9.70 -5.07
C SER A 67 -5.58 -9.17 -5.38
N GLU A 68 -6.19 -8.48 -4.42
CA GLU A 68 -7.46 -7.78 -4.56
C GLU A 68 -7.45 -6.72 -5.67
N HIS A 69 -6.35 -5.95 -5.78
CA HIS A 69 -6.20 -4.94 -6.81
C HIS A 69 -6.10 -5.60 -8.19
N PHE A 70 -5.41 -6.73 -8.33
CA PHE A 70 -5.26 -7.40 -9.62
C PHE A 70 -6.57 -8.01 -10.13
N ILE A 71 -7.29 -8.77 -9.29
CA ILE A 71 -8.59 -9.35 -9.68
C ILE A 71 -9.65 -8.25 -9.83
N GLY A 72 -9.66 -7.26 -8.94
CA GLY A 72 -10.61 -6.15 -8.97
C GLY A 72 -10.44 -5.26 -10.21
N LEU A 73 -9.21 -4.84 -10.53
CA LEU A 73 -8.93 -4.01 -11.69
C LEU A 73 -9.14 -4.75 -13.01
N ALA A 74 -8.83 -6.04 -13.08
CA ALA A 74 -9.13 -6.86 -14.25
C ALA A 74 -10.65 -6.98 -14.48
N GLY A 75 -11.43 -7.19 -13.42
CA GLY A 75 -12.89 -7.27 -13.48
C GLY A 75 -13.54 -5.94 -13.88
N SER A 76 -13.15 -4.84 -13.23
CA SER A 76 -13.66 -3.50 -13.57
C SER A 76 -13.20 -3.04 -14.95
N GLY A 77 -11.96 -3.36 -15.36
CA GLY A 77 -11.45 -3.06 -16.70
C GLY A 77 -12.17 -3.83 -17.81
N ALA A 78 -12.63 -5.05 -17.54
CA ALA A 78 -13.45 -5.81 -18.48
C ALA A 78 -14.85 -5.19 -18.69
N ALA A 79 -15.42 -4.58 -17.65
CA ALA A 79 -16.74 -3.94 -17.71
C ALA A 79 -16.71 -2.49 -18.21
N ALA A 80 -15.75 -1.68 -17.73
CA ALA A 80 -15.70 -0.23 -17.94
C ALA A 80 -14.49 0.25 -18.77
N GLY A 81 -13.64 -0.66 -19.24
CA GLY A 81 -12.53 -0.36 -20.14
C GLY A 81 -11.39 0.47 -19.52
N ILE A 82 -10.69 1.23 -20.36
CA ILE A 82 -9.48 2.01 -20.01
C ILE A 82 -9.77 3.12 -18.98
N ALA A 83 -11.03 3.51 -18.81
CA ALA A 83 -11.43 4.53 -17.84
C ALA A 83 -11.05 4.18 -16.39
N VAL A 84 -11.02 2.89 -16.05
CA VAL A 84 -10.56 2.40 -14.74
C VAL A 84 -9.07 2.66 -14.50
N GLY A 85 -8.25 2.63 -15.56
CA GLY A 85 -6.82 2.96 -15.45
C GLY A 85 -6.57 4.43 -15.13
N ALA A 86 -7.40 5.34 -15.66
CA ALA A 86 -7.32 6.76 -15.34
C ALA A 86 -7.64 7.06 -13.86
N PHE A 87 -8.48 6.23 -13.24
CA PHE A 87 -8.79 6.33 -11.81
C PHE A 87 -7.58 6.00 -10.93
N GLU A 88 -6.90 4.88 -11.19
CA GLU A 88 -5.72 4.45 -10.43
C GLU A 88 -4.55 5.44 -10.55
N LEU A 89 -4.34 6.03 -11.74
CA LEU A 89 -3.32 7.05 -11.94
C LEU A 89 -3.59 8.33 -11.13
N ASN A 90 -4.85 8.71 -10.96
CA ASN A 90 -5.22 9.83 -10.09
C ASN A 90 -5.00 9.51 -8.61
N ALA A 91 -5.26 8.27 -8.18
CA ALA A 91 -5.00 7.82 -6.81
C ALA A 91 -3.50 7.84 -6.46
N LEU A 92 -2.63 7.42 -7.39
CA LEU A 92 -1.18 7.47 -7.25
C LEU A 92 -0.65 8.91 -7.05
N ILE A 93 -1.15 9.87 -7.85
CA ILE A 93 -0.77 11.28 -7.72
C ILE A 93 -1.17 11.83 -6.35
N LEU A 94 -2.37 11.47 -5.87
CA LEU A 94 -2.83 11.89 -4.55
C LEU A 94 -1.95 11.34 -3.43
N LEU A 95 -1.60 10.05 -3.48
CA LEU A 95 -0.72 9.42 -2.50
C LEU A 95 0.67 10.07 -2.47
N GLN A 96 1.20 10.48 -3.64
CA GLN A 96 2.47 11.19 -3.73
C GLN A 96 2.41 12.56 -3.04
N VAL A 97 1.35 13.33 -3.26
CA VAL A 97 1.13 14.64 -2.62
C VAL A 97 0.92 14.48 -1.12
N LEU A 98 0.11 13.51 -0.72
CA LEU A 98 -0.15 13.18 0.68
C LEU A 98 1.16 12.79 1.40
N GLY A 99 1.97 11.94 0.78
CA GLY A 99 3.28 11.55 1.29
C GLY A 99 4.17 12.76 1.50
N TRP A 100 4.26 13.67 0.53
CA TRP A 100 5.16 14.83 0.64
C TRP A 100 4.77 15.80 1.75
N ILE A 101 3.47 15.94 2.02
CA ILE A 101 2.98 16.86 3.04
C ILE A 101 2.97 16.23 4.44
N PHE A 102 2.62 14.94 4.56
CA PHE A 102 2.61 14.25 5.86
C PHE A 102 4.00 13.84 6.34
N LEU A 103 4.91 13.48 5.43
CA LEU A 103 6.27 13.06 5.78
C LEU A 103 7.06 14.09 6.61
N PRO A 104 7.11 15.40 6.30
CA PRO A 104 7.83 16.38 7.11
C PRO A 104 7.20 16.57 8.50
N VAL A 105 5.88 16.44 8.63
CA VAL A 105 5.17 16.51 9.92
C VAL A 105 5.52 15.31 10.81
N PHE A 106 5.60 14.11 10.23
CA PHE A 106 6.03 12.91 10.96
C PHE A 106 7.48 12.98 11.41
N ILE A 107 8.37 13.52 10.57
CA ILE A 107 9.79 13.70 10.94
C ILE A 107 9.92 14.74 12.06
N ALA A 108 9.18 15.86 11.99
CA ALA A 108 9.22 16.92 13.00
C ALA A 108 8.67 16.49 14.36
N SER A 109 7.65 15.62 14.37
CA SER A 109 7.05 15.14 15.63
C SER A 109 7.90 14.09 16.35
N GLY A 110 8.88 13.45 15.68
CA GLY A 110 9.79 12.47 16.29
C GLY A 110 9.10 11.24 16.87
N VAL A 111 7.78 11.08 16.67
CA VAL A 111 7.00 10.01 17.27
C VAL A 111 7.07 8.78 16.38
N LYS A 112 7.53 7.67 16.94
CA LYS A 112 7.73 6.40 16.23
C LYS A 112 6.41 5.70 15.83
N LEU A 113 5.28 6.11 16.40
CA LEU A 113 3.99 5.48 16.20
C LEU A 113 2.89 6.54 16.12
N ILE A 114 2.05 6.45 15.08
CA ILE A 114 0.87 7.32 14.89
C ILE A 114 -0.06 7.34 16.11
N GLN A 115 -0.18 6.19 16.79
CA GLN A 115 -1.05 6.04 17.96
C GLN A 115 -0.56 6.86 19.17
N ILE A 116 0.77 7.03 19.31
CA ILE A 116 1.36 7.85 20.38
C ILE A 116 1.23 9.34 20.01
N TYR A 117 1.39 9.67 18.72
CA TYR A 117 1.23 11.03 18.21
C TYR A 117 -0.18 11.58 18.50
N LEU A 118 -1.22 10.76 18.24
CA LEU A 118 -2.60 11.13 18.51
C LEU A 118 -2.88 11.33 19.99
N LYS A 119 -2.31 10.52 20.89
CA LYS A 119 -2.51 10.68 22.35
C LYS A 119 -1.95 12.01 22.85
N GLU A 120 -0.74 12.35 22.44
CA GLU A 120 -0.06 13.59 22.86
C GLU A 120 -0.77 14.85 22.34
N HIS A 121 -1.26 14.80 21.10
CA HIS A 121 -1.91 15.94 20.43
C HIS A 121 -3.41 16.04 20.72
N LEU A 122 -4.03 14.95 21.19
CA LEU A 122 -5.40 14.98 21.68
C LEU A 122 -5.47 15.70 23.03
N GLU A 123 -4.43 15.90 23.81
CA GLU A 123 -4.56 16.66 25.07
C GLU A 123 -4.37 18.19 24.90
N GLY A 124 -3.83 18.64 23.75
CA GLY A 124 -3.53 20.05 23.47
C GLY A 124 -4.51 20.74 22.49
N ASN A 125 -5.17 21.82 22.92
CA ASN A 125 -6.19 22.53 22.13
C ASN A 125 -5.66 23.14 20.79
N ARG A 126 -4.36 23.47 20.71
CA ARG A 126 -3.73 24.07 19.52
C ARG A 126 -3.34 23.04 18.44
N GLY A 127 -2.93 21.84 18.85
CA GLY A 127 -2.59 20.75 17.94
C GLY A 127 -3.83 20.19 17.22
N ARG A 128 -4.95 20.10 17.94
CA ARG A 128 -6.26 19.69 17.39
C ARG A 128 -6.75 20.61 16.26
N VAL A 129 -6.63 21.94 16.41
CA VAL A 129 -7.09 22.89 15.37
C VAL A 129 -6.24 22.82 14.10
N CYS A 130 -4.92 22.69 14.23
CA CYS A 130 -4.04 22.55 13.08
C CYS A 130 -4.27 21.22 12.35
N LEU A 131 -4.43 20.12 13.09
CA LEU A 131 -4.80 18.82 12.54
C LEU A 131 -6.18 18.84 11.87
N LEU A 132 -7.18 19.49 12.46
CA LEU A 132 -8.54 19.61 11.91
C LEU A 132 -8.57 20.45 10.62
N CYS A 133 -7.86 21.58 10.58
CA CYS A 133 -7.72 22.38 9.36
C CYS A 133 -7.00 21.60 8.25
N TRP A 134 -5.96 20.86 8.60
CA TRP A 134 -5.22 20.00 7.68
C TRP A 134 -6.12 18.89 7.15
N THR A 135 -6.73 18.08 8.03
CA THR A 135 -7.68 17.03 7.63
C THR A 135 -8.88 17.58 6.87
N GLY A 136 -9.35 18.79 7.18
CA GLY A 136 -10.43 19.48 6.47
C GLY A 136 -10.04 19.84 5.04
N TYR A 137 -8.83 20.36 4.82
CA TYR A 137 -8.27 20.59 3.49
C TYR A 137 -8.14 19.28 2.69
N TYR A 138 -7.63 18.22 3.31
CA TYR A 138 -7.57 16.88 2.71
C TYR A 138 -8.94 16.29 2.40
N PHE A 139 -9.92 16.53 3.27
CA PHE A 139 -11.29 16.06 3.08
C PHE A 139 -11.99 16.79 1.92
N ILE A 140 -11.75 18.09 1.76
CA ILE A 140 -12.23 18.87 0.59
C ILE A 140 -11.62 18.33 -0.69
N PHE A 141 -10.32 18.02 -0.69
CA PHE A 141 -9.63 17.44 -1.84
C PHE A 141 -10.15 16.02 -2.17
N LYS A 142 -10.35 15.17 -1.15
CA LYS A 142 -10.94 13.84 -1.29
C LYS A 142 -12.42 13.89 -1.72
N SER A 143 -13.18 14.89 -1.28
CA SER A 143 -14.57 15.12 -1.70
C SER A 143 -14.66 15.49 -3.19
N SER A 144 -13.70 16.24 -3.73
CA SER A 144 -13.59 16.51 -5.17
C SER A 144 -13.44 15.22 -5.98
N ILE A 145 -12.57 14.32 -5.52
CA ILE A 145 -12.35 13.00 -6.13
C ILE A 145 -13.56 12.08 -5.96
N SER A 146 -14.20 12.10 -4.79
CA SER A 146 -15.42 11.33 -4.53
C SER A 146 -16.58 11.75 -5.43
N LYS A 147 -16.67 13.04 -5.82
CA LYS A 147 -17.64 13.53 -6.80
C LYS A 147 -17.32 13.04 -8.21
N CYS A 148 -16.05 12.97 -8.59
CA CYS A 148 -15.64 12.35 -9.85
C CYS A 148 -15.94 10.85 -9.89
N ILE A 149 -15.74 10.14 -8.78
CA ILE A 149 -16.08 8.72 -8.63
C ILE A 149 -17.58 8.49 -8.72
N TRP A 150 -18.38 9.29 -8.00
CA TRP A 150 -19.83 9.17 -7.99
C TRP A 150 -20.41 9.48 -9.38
N CYS A 151 -19.83 10.45 -10.11
CA CYS A 151 -20.18 10.74 -11.50
C CYS A 151 -19.85 9.59 -12.48
N PHE A 152 -18.86 8.75 -12.15
CA PHE A 152 -18.48 7.58 -12.96
C PHE A 152 -19.32 6.33 -12.63
N LEU A 153 -19.65 6.15 -11.35
CA LEU A 153 -20.56 5.10 -10.86
C LEU A 153 -22.00 5.27 -11.36
N GLU A 154 -22.39 6.50 -11.70
CA GLU A 154 -23.70 6.78 -12.33
C GLU A 154 -23.69 6.54 -13.86
N TYR A 155 -22.53 6.25 -14.46
CA TYR A 155 -22.35 6.05 -15.90
C TYR A 155 -22.07 4.58 -16.29
N VAL A 156 -21.81 3.69 -15.33
CA VAL A 156 -21.67 2.23 -15.49
C VAL A 156 -22.91 1.55 -14.92
#